data_AF-A0A954R4G8-F1
#
_entry.id   AF-A0A954R4G8-F1
#
_cell.length_a   1.000
_cell.length_b   1.000
_cell.length_c   1.000
_cell.angle_alpha   90.00
_cell.angle_beta   90.00
_cell.angle_gamma   90.00
#
_symmetry.space_group_name_H-M   'P 1'
#
loop_
_entity.id
_entity.type
_entity.pdbx_description
1 polymer ?
#
loop_
_entity_poly.entity_id
_entity_poly.type
_entity_poly.pdbx_seq_one_letter_code
_entity_poly.pdbx_strand_id
1 'polypeptide(L)'
;ILPQLEQANLQNLINWSQPYSVQGLVTRTRVPVYVCPSEPRDEIRSEPNANDPNFAHYPLNYGANMGEWFIFDPRNNQGGSGVFYPNSKLQFGSVTDGTSNTLAFAEVKAYTPYIRDGLNPSGSGVPTPSLPADVVAFGSSSKSDSGHTEWVDARVHQSGVTTTFVPNTRMVYEADGNVYDVDFNSSREGKTFTNVTYASVTSRSQHTGGVEVALCDGSVRFISQSIDLASWRALGSRSGGEVVQLND
;
A
#
# COMPACT_ATOMS: atom_id res chain seq x y z
N ILE A 1 -5.82 -1.28 -16.16
CA ILE A 1 -4.43 -1.31 -16.71
C ILE A 1 -4.04 -2.66 -17.30
N LEU A 2 -4.71 -3.77 -16.97
CA LEU A 2 -4.36 -5.10 -17.49
C LEU A 2 -4.18 -5.17 -19.03
N PRO A 3 -5.03 -4.56 -19.88
CA PRO A 3 -4.84 -4.61 -21.33
C PRO A 3 -3.57 -3.89 -21.80
N GLN A 4 -3.14 -2.85 -21.08
CA GLN A 4 -1.88 -2.14 -21.35
C GLN A 4 -0.64 -2.96 -20.94
N LEU A 5 -0.84 -4.03 -20.18
CA LEU A 5 0.19 -4.96 -19.71
C LEU A 5 0.11 -6.32 -20.42
N GLU A 6 -0.52 -6.37 -21.60
CA GLU A 6 -0.77 -7.60 -22.36
C GLU A 6 -1.61 -8.65 -21.61
N GLN A 7 -2.39 -8.22 -20.61
CA GLN A 7 -3.28 -9.07 -19.79
C GLN A 7 -4.77 -8.90 -20.14
N ALA A 8 -5.10 -8.65 -21.42
CA ALA A 8 -6.49 -8.47 -21.86
C ALA A 8 -7.39 -9.70 -21.57
N ASN A 9 -6.84 -10.91 -21.72
CA ASN A 9 -7.56 -12.15 -21.40
C ASN A 9 -7.92 -12.24 -19.92
N LEU A 10 -7.02 -11.86 -19.02
CA LEU A 10 -7.30 -11.82 -17.58
C LEU A 10 -8.40 -10.80 -17.27
N GLN A 11 -8.38 -9.63 -17.91
CA GLN A 11 -9.45 -8.64 -17.73
C GLN A 11 -10.82 -9.19 -18.14
N ASN A 12 -10.89 -9.95 -19.24
CA ASN A 12 -12.14 -10.54 -19.72
C ASN A 12 -12.72 -11.60 -18.77
N LEU A 13 -11.92 -12.15 -17.86
CA LEU A 13 -12.39 -13.07 -16.81
C LEU A 13 -13.07 -12.33 -15.65
N ILE A 14 -12.86 -11.01 -15.51
CA ILE A 14 -13.37 -10.23 -14.38
C ILE A 14 -14.87 -9.99 -14.55
N ASN A 15 -15.66 -10.49 -13.60
CA ASN A 15 -17.05 -10.12 -13.42
C ASN A 15 -17.15 -8.93 -12.44
N TRP A 16 -17.27 -7.73 -12.99
CA TRP A 16 -17.38 -6.48 -12.23
C TRP A 16 -18.66 -6.36 -11.38
N SER A 17 -19.64 -7.25 -11.56
CA SER A 17 -20.85 -7.29 -10.72
C SER A 17 -20.69 -8.12 -9.45
N GLN A 18 -19.54 -8.80 -9.28
CA GLN A 18 -19.26 -9.70 -8.17
C GLN A 18 -18.05 -9.22 -7.36
N PRO A 19 -17.98 -9.51 -6.06
CA PRO A 19 -16.78 -9.26 -5.28
C PRO A 19 -15.61 -10.13 -5.77
N TYR A 20 -14.37 -9.72 -5.52
CA TYR A 20 -13.20 -10.53 -5.88
C TYR A 20 -13.15 -11.86 -5.11
N SER A 21 -13.79 -11.93 -3.94
CA SER A 21 -13.80 -13.10 -3.05
C SER A 21 -14.48 -14.36 -3.62
N VAL A 22 -15.18 -14.22 -4.75
CA VAL A 22 -15.81 -15.33 -5.47
C VAL A 22 -15.19 -15.56 -6.86
N GLN A 23 -14.10 -14.85 -7.18
CA GLN A 23 -13.47 -14.86 -8.49
C GLN A 23 -12.07 -15.48 -8.43
N GLY A 24 -11.97 -16.67 -7.81
CA GLY A 24 -10.70 -17.32 -7.47
C GLY A 24 -9.73 -17.50 -8.64
N LEU A 25 -10.22 -17.65 -9.88
CA LEU A 25 -9.37 -17.72 -11.07
C LEU A 25 -8.63 -16.40 -11.34
N VAL A 26 -9.32 -15.26 -11.17
CA VAL A 26 -8.71 -13.94 -11.34
C VAL A 26 -7.70 -13.69 -10.23
N THR A 27 -8.10 -13.88 -8.97
CA THR A 27 -7.30 -13.51 -7.80
C THR A 27 -5.99 -14.28 -7.69
N ARG A 28 -5.96 -15.55 -8.15
CA ARG A 28 -4.75 -16.40 -8.14
C ARG A 28 -3.86 -16.24 -9.37
N THR A 29 -4.26 -15.45 -10.37
CA THR A 29 -3.45 -15.29 -11.57
C THR A 29 -2.24 -14.41 -11.27
N ARG A 30 -1.04 -14.93 -11.56
CA ARG A 30 0.20 -14.16 -11.53
C ARG A 30 0.21 -13.14 -12.66
N VAL A 31 0.38 -11.86 -12.31
CA VAL A 31 0.68 -10.80 -13.27
C VAL A 31 2.16 -10.45 -13.14
N PRO A 32 3.03 -10.81 -14.11
CA PRO A 32 4.48 -10.73 -13.94
C PRO A 32 4.99 -9.34 -13.53
N VAL A 33 4.40 -8.27 -14.05
CA VAL A 33 4.85 -6.89 -13.76
C VAL A 33 4.53 -6.45 -12.33
N TYR A 34 3.67 -7.16 -11.59
CA TYR A 34 3.35 -6.82 -10.21
C TYR A 34 4.33 -7.41 -9.21
N VAL A 35 5.17 -8.36 -9.62
CA VAL A 35 6.10 -9.09 -8.75
C VAL A 35 7.53 -8.65 -9.05
N CYS A 36 8.26 -8.26 -8.01
CA CYS A 36 9.68 -7.91 -8.13
C CYS A 36 10.50 -9.19 -8.39
N PRO A 37 11.45 -9.21 -9.34
CA PRO A 37 12.31 -10.38 -9.57
C PRO A 37 13.10 -10.84 -8.34
N SER A 38 13.29 -9.96 -7.35
CA SER A 38 13.97 -10.26 -6.09
C SER A 38 13.03 -10.80 -5.00
N GLU A 39 11.72 -10.91 -5.24
CA GLU A 39 10.77 -11.43 -4.25
C GLU A 39 11.01 -12.93 -4.03
N PRO A 40 11.47 -13.37 -2.85
CA PRO A 40 11.69 -14.78 -2.58
C PRO A 40 10.40 -15.60 -2.55
N ARG A 41 9.24 -14.96 -2.32
CA ARG A 41 7.93 -15.61 -2.24
C ARG A 41 7.05 -15.27 -3.45
N ASP A 42 7.58 -15.50 -4.64
CA ASP A 42 6.82 -15.49 -5.90
C ASP A 42 5.97 -16.77 -6.03
N GLU A 43 4.97 -16.88 -5.16
CA GLU A 43 4.10 -18.05 -5.07
C GLU A 43 2.66 -17.65 -4.70
N ILE A 44 1.74 -18.60 -4.88
CA ILE A 44 0.33 -18.42 -4.53
C ILE A 44 0.18 -18.50 -3.00
N ARG A 45 -0.57 -17.57 -2.41
CA ARG A 45 -1.08 -17.71 -1.04
C ARG A 45 -2.48 -18.32 -1.06
N SER A 46 -2.60 -19.57 -0.61
CA SER A 46 -3.91 -20.20 -0.45
C SER A 46 -4.71 -19.56 0.70
N GLU A 47 -5.98 -19.27 0.46
CA GLU A 47 -6.94 -18.85 1.48
C GLU A 47 -8.29 -19.53 1.23
N PRO A 48 -8.37 -20.88 1.36
CA PRO A 48 -9.60 -21.60 1.11
C PRO A 48 -10.75 -20.98 1.89
N ASN A 49 -11.86 -20.71 1.21
CA ASN A 49 -13.07 -20.22 1.85
C ASN A 49 -14.21 -21.23 1.65
N ALA A 50 -15.30 -21.05 2.38
CA ALA A 50 -16.41 -22.01 2.39
C ALA A 50 -17.02 -22.28 1.00
N ASN A 51 -16.88 -21.34 0.04
CA ASN A 51 -17.50 -21.40 -1.28
C ASN A 51 -16.52 -21.80 -2.39
N ASP A 52 -15.21 -21.64 -2.17
CA ASP A 52 -14.16 -22.07 -3.10
C ASP A 52 -12.95 -22.62 -2.29
N PRO A 53 -12.78 -23.95 -2.21
CA PRO A 53 -11.67 -24.56 -1.50
C PRO A 53 -10.31 -24.29 -2.18
N ASN A 54 -10.32 -23.83 -3.43
CA ASN A 54 -9.11 -23.44 -4.15
C ASN A 54 -8.88 -21.92 -4.13
N PHE A 55 -9.70 -21.15 -3.40
CA PHE A 55 -9.56 -19.70 -3.35
C PHE A 55 -8.16 -19.31 -2.86
N ALA A 56 -7.53 -18.42 -3.61
CA ALA A 56 -6.15 -18.07 -3.40
C ALA A 56 -5.82 -16.72 -4.04
N HIS A 57 -4.69 -16.16 -3.65
CA HIS A 57 -4.22 -14.87 -4.13
C HIS A 57 -2.80 -14.95 -4.64
N TYR A 58 -2.47 -14.06 -5.58
CA TYR A 58 -1.09 -13.83 -6.01
C TYR A 58 -0.56 -12.51 -5.42
N PRO A 59 0.67 -12.49 -4.91
CA PRO A 59 1.27 -11.29 -4.34
C PRO A 59 1.60 -10.18 -5.33
N LEU A 60 1.98 -9.03 -4.77
CA LEU A 60 2.59 -7.92 -5.47
C LEU A 60 3.74 -7.31 -4.65
N ASN A 61 4.57 -6.53 -5.32
CA ASN A 61 5.68 -5.79 -4.72
C ASN A 61 5.65 -4.28 -5.04
N TYR A 62 4.64 -3.78 -5.74
CA TYR A 62 4.57 -2.35 -6.13
C TYR A 62 3.27 -1.74 -5.61
N GLY A 63 3.34 -1.08 -4.45
CA GLY A 63 2.20 -0.46 -3.79
C GLY A 63 1.89 0.91 -4.35
N ALA A 64 0.60 1.24 -4.49
CA ALA A 64 0.13 2.55 -4.93
C ALA A 64 0.31 3.61 -3.83
N ASN A 65 0.81 4.79 -4.18
CA ASN A 65 1.00 5.89 -3.23
C ASN A 65 -0.35 6.39 -2.66
N MET A 66 -0.62 6.04 -1.41
CA MET A 66 -1.82 6.46 -0.67
C MET A 66 -1.60 7.66 0.26
N GLY A 67 -0.44 8.30 0.17
CA GLY A 67 -0.08 9.49 0.91
C GLY A 67 0.65 9.18 2.22
N GLU A 68 0.65 10.16 3.12
CA GLU A 68 1.52 10.11 4.29
C GLU A 68 0.97 9.25 5.43
N TRP A 69 -0.29 9.42 5.83
CA TRP A 69 -0.81 8.81 7.07
C TRP A 69 -2.33 8.65 7.06
N PHE A 70 -3.06 9.76 6.86
CA PHE A 70 -4.50 9.72 6.64
C PHE A 70 -4.78 9.17 5.23
N ILE A 71 -5.56 8.10 5.14
CA ILE A 71 -5.87 7.43 3.86
C ILE A 71 -7.24 7.82 3.36
N PHE A 72 -8.27 7.66 4.20
CA PHE A 72 -9.65 7.80 3.75
C PHE A 72 -10.66 7.98 4.89
N ASP A 73 -11.60 8.89 4.68
CA ASP A 73 -12.83 9.02 5.47
C ASP A 73 -14.07 8.72 4.58
N PRO A 74 -14.76 7.58 4.82
CA PRO A 74 -15.92 7.20 4.01
C PRO A 74 -17.15 8.10 4.24
N ARG A 75 -17.21 8.86 5.34
CA ARG A 75 -18.40 9.66 5.71
C ARG A 75 -18.63 10.84 4.77
N ASN A 76 -17.54 11.38 4.23
CA ASN A 76 -17.52 12.53 3.34
C ASN A 76 -16.70 12.27 2.06
N ASN A 77 -16.23 11.03 1.85
CA ASN A 77 -15.39 10.61 0.73
C ASN A 77 -14.09 11.42 0.61
N GLN A 78 -13.53 11.84 1.76
CA GLN A 78 -12.26 12.57 1.82
C GLN A 78 -11.08 11.60 1.74
N GLY A 79 -10.16 11.85 0.81
CA GLY A 79 -8.93 11.07 0.64
C GLY A 79 -7.70 11.71 1.28
N GLY A 80 -6.67 10.90 1.47
CA GLY A 80 -5.31 11.29 1.87
C GLY A 80 -4.60 12.24 0.91
N SER A 81 -3.32 12.49 1.15
CA SER A 81 -2.46 13.35 0.31
C SER A 81 -1.93 12.65 -0.95
N GLY A 82 -1.99 11.32 -1.02
CA GLY A 82 -1.46 10.54 -2.14
C GLY A 82 -2.22 10.72 -3.44
N VAL A 83 -1.66 10.17 -4.53
CA VAL A 83 -2.31 10.18 -5.86
C VAL A 83 -3.31 9.03 -6.04
N PHE A 84 -3.38 8.10 -5.08
CA PHE A 84 -4.41 7.07 -5.02
C PHE A 84 -5.13 7.11 -3.66
N TYR A 85 -6.46 7.02 -3.69
CA TYR A 85 -7.29 6.75 -2.52
C TYR A 85 -8.63 6.17 -2.96
N PRO A 86 -9.40 5.53 -2.06
CA PRO A 86 -10.67 4.91 -2.40
C PRO A 86 -11.63 5.86 -3.13
N ASN A 87 -12.25 5.37 -4.21
CA ASN A 87 -13.23 6.10 -5.04
C ASN A 87 -12.72 7.42 -5.66
N SER A 88 -11.41 7.65 -5.67
CA SER A 88 -10.82 8.83 -6.29
C SER A 88 -10.96 8.82 -7.82
N LYS A 89 -11.07 10.02 -8.39
CA LYS A 89 -11.04 10.28 -9.84
C LYS A 89 -10.14 11.48 -10.11
N LEU A 90 -8.92 11.43 -9.59
CA LEU A 90 -7.96 12.52 -9.75
C LEU A 90 -7.57 12.68 -11.23
N GLN A 91 -7.28 13.92 -11.61
CA GLN A 91 -6.71 14.26 -12.92
C GLN A 91 -5.24 14.61 -12.75
N PHE A 92 -4.44 14.60 -13.82
CA PHE A 92 -3.04 15.05 -13.76
C PHE A 92 -2.90 16.47 -13.20
N GLY A 93 -3.86 17.36 -13.46
CA GLY A 93 -3.88 18.70 -12.88
C GLY A 93 -4.04 18.75 -11.35
N SER A 94 -4.39 17.64 -10.70
CA SER A 94 -4.42 17.51 -9.23
C SER A 94 -3.03 17.26 -8.62
N VAL A 95 -2.02 16.98 -9.45
CA VAL A 95 -0.63 16.75 -9.02
C VAL A 95 0.15 18.07 -9.17
N THR A 96 -0.12 19.01 -8.26
CA THR A 96 0.44 20.37 -8.33
C THR A 96 1.91 20.44 -7.89
N ASP A 97 2.40 19.43 -7.19
CA ASP A 97 3.81 19.33 -6.78
C ASP A 97 4.73 18.88 -7.94
N GLY A 98 4.12 18.55 -9.09
CA GLY A 98 4.79 18.15 -10.32
C GLY A 98 4.86 16.63 -10.48
N THR A 99 4.48 16.14 -11.66
CA THR A 99 4.40 14.70 -11.93
C THR A 99 5.75 13.98 -11.85
N SER A 100 6.86 14.71 -12.06
CA SER A 100 8.22 14.21 -11.93
C SER A 100 8.76 14.24 -10.50
N ASN A 101 7.96 14.70 -9.53
CA ASN A 101 8.31 14.83 -8.11
C ASN A 101 7.27 14.17 -7.19
N THR A 102 6.28 13.47 -7.75
CA THR A 102 5.25 12.77 -6.98
C THR A 102 5.29 11.27 -7.28
N LEU A 103 5.34 10.46 -6.23
CA LEU A 103 5.29 9.00 -6.30
C LEU A 103 3.94 8.54 -6.84
N ALA A 104 3.97 7.65 -7.83
CA ALA A 104 2.83 6.85 -8.21
C ALA A 104 2.86 5.49 -7.48
N PHE A 105 3.99 4.79 -7.53
CA PHE A 105 4.18 3.48 -6.91
C PHE A 105 5.55 3.38 -6.24
N ALA A 106 5.64 2.58 -5.18
CA ALA A 106 6.92 2.26 -4.54
C ALA A 106 6.97 0.79 -4.13
N GLU A 107 8.18 0.24 -3.99
CA GLU A 107 8.33 -1.14 -3.59
C GLU A 107 7.76 -1.43 -2.19
N VAL A 108 7.15 -2.61 -2.06
CA VAL A 108 6.70 -3.25 -0.82
C VAL A 108 7.11 -4.73 -0.85
N LYS A 109 7.15 -5.38 0.31
CA LYS A 109 7.48 -6.81 0.41
C LYS A 109 6.21 -7.65 0.47
N ALA A 110 6.14 -8.69 -0.34
CA ALA A 110 5.04 -9.64 -0.24
C ALA A 110 5.07 -10.32 1.13
N TYR A 111 3.88 -10.73 1.58
CA TYR A 111 3.68 -11.45 2.84
C TYR A 111 4.22 -10.70 4.08
N THR A 112 4.15 -9.37 4.06
CA THR A 112 4.54 -8.53 5.20
C THR A 112 3.54 -8.74 6.35
N PRO A 113 4.01 -8.96 7.59
CA PRO A 113 3.15 -8.93 8.76
C PRO A 113 2.44 -7.57 8.89
N TYR A 114 1.24 -7.52 9.44
CA TYR A 114 0.59 -6.26 9.75
C TYR A 114 -0.25 -6.34 11.01
N ILE A 115 -0.48 -5.19 11.63
CA ILE A 115 -1.50 -4.94 12.64
C ILE A 115 -2.62 -4.09 12.04
N ARG A 116 -3.88 -4.48 12.25
CA ARG A 116 -5.02 -3.76 11.65
C ARG A 116 -6.29 -3.81 12.47
N ASP A 117 -7.24 -2.97 12.07
CA ASP A 117 -8.62 -2.93 12.59
C ASP A 117 -8.71 -2.56 14.09
N GLY A 118 -7.74 -1.79 14.60
CA GLY A 118 -7.75 -1.28 15.99
C GLY A 118 -8.75 -0.19 16.28
N LEU A 119 -9.31 0.43 15.23
CA LEU A 119 -10.20 1.59 15.33
C LEU A 119 -9.54 2.77 16.05
N ASN A 120 -8.21 2.77 16.12
CA ASN A 120 -7.39 3.82 16.69
C ASN A 120 -6.19 4.02 15.75
N PRO A 121 -5.92 5.22 15.26
CA PRO A 121 -6.79 6.40 15.36
C PRO A 121 -8.07 6.27 14.51
N SER A 122 -9.14 6.94 14.97
CA SER A 122 -10.45 7.00 14.31
C SER A 122 -11.04 8.41 14.17
N GLY A 123 -10.39 9.43 14.76
CA GLY A 123 -10.78 10.83 14.64
C GLY A 123 -10.32 11.47 13.32
N SER A 124 -10.81 12.67 13.01
CA SER A 124 -10.26 13.48 11.91
C SER A 124 -9.05 14.27 12.38
N GLY A 125 -8.09 14.54 11.49
CA GLY A 125 -6.94 15.40 11.75
C GLY A 125 -5.94 14.85 12.77
N VAL A 126 -5.83 13.52 12.90
CA VAL A 126 -4.81 12.92 13.76
C VAL A 126 -3.44 13.16 13.15
N PRO A 127 -2.47 13.75 13.89
CA PRO A 127 -1.17 14.08 13.36
C PRO A 127 -0.41 12.82 12.95
N THR A 128 0.45 12.96 11.93
CA THR A 128 1.35 11.88 11.54
C THR A 128 2.30 11.53 12.70
N PRO A 129 2.42 10.25 13.05
CA PRO A 129 3.41 9.78 14.01
C PRO A 129 4.84 10.18 13.65
N SER A 130 5.63 10.54 14.65
CA SER A 130 7.04 10.89 14.46
C SER A 130 7.96 9.69 14.63
N LEU A 131 7.55 8.67 15.40
CA LEU A 131 8.32 7.46 15.64
C LEU A 131 7.53 6.20 15.24
N PRO A 132 8.21 5.16 14.72
CA PRO A 132 7.62 3.84 14.49
C PRO A 132 6.84 3.30 15.69
N ALA A 133 7.38 3.45 16.90
CA ALA A 133 6.76 2.95 18.14
C ALA A 133 5.37 3.56 18.40
N ASP A 134 5.13 4.80 17.99
CA ASP A 134 3.84 5.47 18.15
C ASP A 134 2.76 4.83 17.27
N VAL A 135 3.15 4.35 16.08
CA VAL A 135 2.24 3.59 15.20
C VAL A 135 1.90 2.25 15.84
N VAL A 136 2.92 1.52 16.30
CA VAL A 136 2.70 0.18 16.86
C VAL A 136 1.88 0.22 18.14
N ALA A 137 1.97 1.31 18.91
CA ALA A 137 1.17 1.55 20.11
C ALA A 137 -0.36 1.59 19.85
N PHE A 138 -0.79 1.83 18.60
CA PHE A 138 -2.21 1.72 18.22
C PHE A 138 -2.75 0.29 18.18
N GLY A 139 -1.86 -0.71 18.23
CA GLY A 139 -2.07 -2.15 18.49
C GLY A 139 -3.47 -2.74 18.27
N SER A 140 -3.58 -3.78 17.43
CA SER A 140 -4.83 -4.52 17.24
C SER A 140 -4.59 -5.93 16.70
N SER A 141 -5.60 -6.52 16.05
CA SER A 141 -5.52 -7.81 15.37
C SER A 141 -4.35 -7.84 14.40
N SER A 142 -3.53 -8.87 14.47
CA SER A 142 -2.38 -9.05 13.61
C SER A 142 -2.60 -10.20 12.62
N LYS A 143 -1.93 -10.13 11.48
CA LYS A 143 -1.63 -11.30 10.65
C LYS A 143 -0.13 -11.31 10.40
N SER A 144 0.50 -12.47 10.53
CA SER A 144 1.94 -12.63 10.36
C SER A 144 2.37 -12.78 8.91
N ASP A 145 1.46 -13.13 7.99
CA ASP A 145 1.87 -13.61 6.66
C ASP A 145 0.84 -13.32 5.56
N SER A 146 0.41 -12.06 5.42
CA SER A 146 -0.72 -11.73 4.53
C SER A 146 -0.67 -10.36 3.85
N GLY A 147 0.20 -9.43 4.27
CA GLY A 147 0.29 -8.11 3.62
C GLY A 147 0.86 -8.23 2.22
N HIS A 148 0.38 -7.42 1.28
CA HIS A 148 0.84 -7.41 -0.11
C HIS A 148 0.76 -8.76 -0.83
N THR A 149 -0.23 -9.58 -0.46
CA THR A 149 -0.47 -10.89 -1.09
C THR A 149 -1.70 -10.91 -1.99
N GLU A 150 -2.46 -9.80 -2.03
CA GLU A 150 -3.73 -9.71 -2.74
C GLU A 150 -3.70 -8.54 -3.74
N TRP A 151 -3.17 -8.74 -4.96
CA TRP A 151 -3.12 -7.66 -5.97
C TRP A 151 -4.50 -7.12 -6.36
N VAL A 152 -5.56 -7.88 -6.09
CA VAL A 152 -6.96 -7.53 -6.32
C VAL A 152 -7.61 -6.75 -5.16
N ASP A 153 -7.02 -6.74 -3.96
CA ASP A 153 -7.56 -6.01 -2.81
C ASP A 153 -6.97 -4.60 -2.79
N ALA A 154 -7.79 -3.62 -3.15
CA ALA A 154 -7.40 -2.21 -3.29
C ALA A 154 -7.17 -1.49 -1.94
N ARG A 155 -7.14 -2.20 -0.81
CA ARG A 155 -6.87 -1.64 0.52
C ARG A 155 -5.39 -1.36 0.71
N VAL A 156 -5.06 -0.34 1.51
CA VAL A 156 -3.68 0.15 1.67
C VAL A 156 -2.67 -0.93 2.08
N HIS A 157 -3.04 -1.85 2.98
CA HIS A 157 -2.16 -2.93 3.46
C HIS A 157 -1.98 -4.10 2.46
N GLN A 158 -2.69 -4.07 1.33
CA GLN A 158 -2.55 -5.07 0.26
C GLN A 158 -1.92 -4.43 -0.98
N SER A 159 -2.53 -3.39 -1.54
CA SER A 159 -2.09 -2.78 -2.80
C SER A 159 -1.53 -1.36 -2.67
N GLY A 160 -1.33 -0.87 -1.45
CA GLY A 160 -0.89 0.51 -1.18
C GLY A 160 0.50 0.58 -0.57
N VAL A 161 0.99 1.81 -0.46
CA VAL A 161 2.18 2.20 0.29
C VAL A 161 1.96 3.61 0.84
N THR A 162 2.55 3.93 1.98
CA THR A 162 2.53 5.27 2.58
C THR A 162 3.93 5.84 2.71
N THR A 163 4.00 7.16 2.85
CA THR A 163 5.25 7.89 3.09
C THR A 163 5.43 8.29 4.56
N THR A 164 4.70 7.64 5.48
CA THR A 164 4.78 7.92 6.94
C THR A 164 6.22 7.91 7.43
N PHE A 165 6.99 6.92 7.00
CA PHE A 165 8.41 6.76 7.29
C PHE A 165 9.19 6.46 6.02
N VAL A 166 10.48 6.76 6.05
CA VAL A 166 11.42 6.49 4.95
C VAL A 166 11.50 5.00 4.62
N PRO A 167 11.97 4.64 3.41
CA PRO A 167 12.05 3.25 2.98
C PRO A 167 12.79 2.35 3.98
N ASN A 168 12.36 1.09 4.08
CA ASN A 168 12.92 0.06 4.96
C ASN A 168 12.86 0.40 6.47
N THR A 169 12.11 1.42 6.89
CA THR A 169 11.87 1.68 8.33
C THR A 169 11.17 0.48 8.96
N ARG A 170 11.75 -0.03 10.05
CA ARG A 170 11.16 -1.15 10.80
C ARG A 170 10.17 -0.65 11.84
N MET A 171 8.96 -1.20 11.83
CA MET A 171 7.96 -1.02 12.89
C MET A 171 7.91 -2.31 13.71
N VAL A 172 8.59 -2.32 14.85
CA VAL A 172 8.77 -3.54 15.66
C VAL A 172 7.52 -3.78 16.51
N TYR A 173 6.87 -4.93 16.31
CA TYR A 173 5.71 -5.39 17.08
C TYR A 173 5.98 -6.75 17.70
N GLU A 174 5.70 -6.88 19.00
CA GLU A 174 5.84 -8.14 19.73
C GLU A 174 4.47 -8.75 20.01
N ALA A 175 4.26 -9.98 19.56
CA ALA A 175 3.04 -10.74 19.80
C ALA A 175 3.34 -12.24 19.89
N ASP A 176 2.69 -12.93 20.82
CA ASP A 176 2.81 -14.38 21.03
C ASP A 176 4.28 -14.85 21.17
N GLY A 177 5.11 -14.04 21.83
CA GLY A 177 6.54 -14.32 22.03
C GLY A 177 7.42 -14.17 20.77
N ASN A 178 6.87 -13.64 19.67
CA ASN A 178 7.58 -13.39 18.43
C ASN A 178 7.72 -11.88 18.16
N VAL A 179 8.78 -11.52 17.45
CA VAL A 179 9.07 -10.14 17.03
C VAL A 179 8.83 -10.01 15.53
N TYR A 180 7.95 -9.08 15.15
CA TYR A 180 7.58 -8.82 13.76
C TYR A 180 8.03 -7.42 13.33
N ASP A 181 8.40 -7.25 12.06
CA ASP A 181 8.35 -5.96 11.39
C ASP A 181 7.01 -5.87 10.68
N VAL A 182 6.17 -4.92 11.09
CA VAL A 182 4.76 -4.87 10.67
C VAL A 182 4.46 -3.66 9.79
N ASP A 183 3.39 -3.75 9.04
CA ASP A 183 2.61 -2.59 8.61
C ASP A 183 1.41 -2.35 9.51
N PHE A 184 0.76 -1.20 9.34
CA PHE A 184 -0.37 -0.79 10.16
C PHE A 184 -1.49 -0.17 9.32
N ASN A 185 -2.75 -0.51 9.62
CA ASN A 185 -3.90 0.32 9.27
C ASN A 185 -5.03 0.27 10.32
N SER A 186 -5.53 1.44 10.74
CA SER A 186 -6.51 1.55 11.84
C SER A 186 -7.87 0.92 11.51
N SER A 187 -8.28 0.97 10.25
CA SER A 187 -9.45 0.30 9.72
C SER A 187 -9.25 -0.08 8.26
N ARG A 188 -9.94 -1.10 7.79
CA ARG A 188 -9.98 -1.44 6.38
C ARG A 188 -10.94 -0.54 5.61
N GLU A 189 -10.46 0.03 4.52
CA GLU A 189 -11.25 0.79 3.56
C GLU A 189 -12.39 -0.09 3.01
N GLY A 190 -13.60 0.47 2.96
CA GLY A 190 -14.80 -0.21 2.49
C GLY A 190 -15.36 -1.29 3.44
N LYS A 191 -14.76 -1.53 4.61
CA LYS A 191 -15.32 -2.45 5.62
C LYS A 191 -16.55 -1.87 6.31
N THR A 192 -16.54 -0.56 6.56
CA THR A 192 -17.69 0.19 7.08
C THR A 192 -17.80 1.53 6.35
N PHE A 193 -18.95 2.19 6.48
CA PHE A 193 -19.19 3.52 5.91
C PHE A 193 -18.86 4.66 6.88
N THR A 194 -18.29 4.35 8.06
CA THR A 194 -18.08 5.33 9.13
C THR A 194 -16.65 5.41 9.65
N ASN A 195 -15.87 4.36 9.47
CA ASN A 195 -14.55 4.28 10.08
C ASN A 195 -13.50 4.96 9.21
N VAL A 196 -12.78 5.89 9.82
CA VAL A 196 -11.63 6.54 9.20
C VAL A 196 -10.47 5.56 9.12
N THR A 197 -9.74 5.61 8.01
CA THR A 197 -8.52 4.84 7.80
C THR A 197 -7.30 5.73 7.91
N TYR A 198 -6.43 5.40 8.86
CA TYR A 198 -5.04 5.83 8.90
C TYR A 198 -4.16 4.60 8.70
N ALA A 199 -3.01 4.76 8.06
CA ALA A 199 -2.11 3.65 7.82
C ALA A 199 -0.66 4.10 7.77
N SER A 200 0.21 3.20 8.20
CA SER A 200 1.64 3.23 7.92
C SER A 200 1.95 1.92 7.22
N VAL A 201 2.09 1.98 5.90
CA VAL A 201 2.48 0.85 5.06
C VAL A 201 3.81 1.22 4.45
N THR A 202 4.89 0.80 5.09
CA THR A 202 6.23 1.33 4.79
C THR A 202 6.72 0.74 3.48
N SER A 203 7.27 1.59 2.61
CA SER A 203 7.95 1.13 1.41
C SER A 203 9.16 0.25 1.80
N ARG A 204 9.26 -0.95 1.23
CA ARG A 204 10.29 -1.93 1.58
C ARG A 204 10.73 -2.70 0.34
N SER A 205 12.02 -3.00 0.26
CA SER A 205 12.59 -3.79 -0.84
C SER A 205 13.46 -4.93 -0.35
N GLN A 206 13.53 -5.99 -1.16
CA GLN A 206 14.56 -7.03 -1.01
C GLN A 206 15.93 -6.54 -1.48
N HIS A 207 15.98 -5.43 -2.23
CA HIS A 207 17.21 -4.74 -2.58
C HIS A 207 17.82 -4.03 -1.36
N THR A 208 19.15 -3.99 -1.30
CA THR A 208 19.88 -3.34 -0.21
C THR A 208 19.88 -1.83 -0.35
N GLY A 209 19.63 -1.10 0.74
CA GLY A 209 19.91 0.34 0.82
C GLY A 209 18.81 1.28 0.33
N GLY A 210 17.70 0.76 -0.19
CA GLY A 210 16.62 1.60 -0.74
C GLY A 210 15.50 0.81 -1.37
N VAL A 211 14.72 1.48 -2.21
CA VAL A 211 13.55 0.96 -2.92
C VAL A 211 13.52 1.52 -4.33
N GLU A 212 13.02 0.75 -5.29
CA GLU A 212 12.60 1.30 -6.58
C GLU A 212 11.24 1.99 -6.45
N VAL A 213 11.10 3.14 -7.12
CA VAL A 213 9.85 3.89 -7.17
C VAL A 213 9.53 4.31 -8.60
N ALA A 214 8.24 4.41 -8.91
CA ALA A 214 7.74 5.03 -10.13
C ALA A 214 7.06 6.35 -9.80
N LEU A 215 7.37 7.40 -10.56
CA LEU A 215 6.77 8.73 -10.43
C LEU A 215 5.56 8.88 -11.36
N CYS A 216 4.74 9.90 -11.13
CA CYS A 216 3.53 10.15 -11.93
C CYS A 216 3.80 10.47 -13.41
N ASP A 217 5.02 10.88 -13.76
CA ASP A 217 5.47 11.06 -15.14
C ASP A 217 5.94 9.76 -15.82
N GLY A 218 5.96 8.64 -15.09
CA GLY A 218 6.39 7.33 -15.56
C GLY A 218 7.89 7.07 -15.43
N SER A 219 8.68 8.02 -14.92
CA SER A 219 10.09 7.78 -14.60
C SER A 219 10.23 6.83 -13.40
N VAL A 220 11.29 6.02 -13.42
CA VAL A 220 11.64 5.08 -12.35
C VAL A 220 12.95 5.52 -11.73
N ARG A 221 13.04 5.49 -10.39
CA ARG A 221 14.24 5.86 -9.65
C ARG A 221 14.46 4.94 -8.46
N PHE A 222 15.72 4.67 -8.16
CA PHE A 222 16.10 4.11 -6.88
C PHE A 222 16.17 5.22 -5.82
N ILE A 223 15.44 5.05 -4.72
CA ILE A 223 15.45 5.98 -3.59
C ILE A 223 16.11 5.32 -2.38
N SER A 224 17.17 5.96 -1.89
CA SER A 224 17.90 5.50 -0.70
C SER A 224 17.02 5.52 0.54
N GLN A 225 17.17 4.51 1.40
CA GLN A 225 16.56 4.48 2.74
C GLN A 225 17.10 5.58 3.67
N SER A 226 18.20 6.24 3.29
CA SER A 226 18.78 7.39 4.00
C SER A 226 18.28 8.74 3.51
N ILE A 227 17.27 8.77 2.62
CA ILE A 227 16.58 10.01 2.24
C ILE A 227 16.09 10.75 3.48
N ASP A 228 16.10 12.08 3.44
CA ASP A 228 15.47 12.91 4.46
C ASP A 228 13.96 12.62 4.53
N LEU A 229 13.41 12.50 5.75
CA LEU A 229 12.02 12.13 5.96
C LEU A 229 11.04 13.16 5.39
N ALA A 230 11.36 14.45 5.48
CA ALA A 230 10.49 15.49 4.92
C ALA A 230 10.47 15.41 3.39
N SER A 231 11.62 15.15 2.77
CA SER A 231 11.73 14.93 1.33
C SER A 231 10.93 13.70 0.88
N TRP A 232 11.01 12.59 1.63
CA TRP A 232 10.21 11.38 1.35
C TRP A 232 8.70 11.62 1.48
N ARG A 233 8.27 12.35 2.51
CA ARG A 233 6.85 12.72 2.69
C ARG A 233 6.35 13.61 1.57
N ALA A 234 7.15 14.60 1.16
CA ALA A 234 6.85 15.48 0.03
C ALA A 234 6.66 14.71 -1.28
N LEU A 235 7.53 13.73 -1.57
CA LEU A 235 7.36 12.83 -2.72
C LEU A 235 6.03 12.05 -2.69
N GLY A 236 5.49 11.76 -1.49
CA GLY A 236 4.20 11.09 -1.32
C GLY A 236 2.99 11.99 -1.52
N SER A 237 3.16 13.32 -1.52
CA SER A 237 2.06 14.27 -1.66
C SER A 237 1.80 14.61 -3.12
N ARG A 238 0.51 14.77 -3.47
CA ARG A 238 0.12 15.32 -4.78
C ARG A 238 0.08 16.85 -4.80
N SER A 239 -0.11 17.49 -3.64
CA SER A 239 -0.43 18.92 -3.55
C SER A 239 -0.05 19.54 -2.20
N GLY A 240 1.10 19.19 -1.63
CA GLY A 240 1.61 19.76 -0.38
C GLY A 240 2.37 21.07 -0.58
N GLY A 241 2.84 21.36 -1.80
CA GLY A 241 3.57 22.58 -2.15
C GLY A 241 5.02 22.61 -1.66
N GLU A 242 5.58 21.47 -1.23
CA GLU A 242 6.96 21.36 -0.80
C GLU A 242 7.93 21.32 -2.00
N VAL A 243 9.06 22.03 -1.91
CA VAL A 243 10.13 21.94 -2.91
C VAL A 243 10.99 20.72 -2.59
N VAL A 244 10.84 19.64 -3.35
CA VAL A 244 11.70 18.45 -3.23
C VAL A 244 13.05 18.73 -3.92
N GLN A 245 14.15 18.61 -3.18
CA GLN A 245 15.51 18.55 -3.74
C GLN A 245 16.00 17.11 -3.60
N LEU A 246 15.99 16.36 -4.70
CA LEU A 246 16.65 15.05 -4.76
C LEU A 246 18.13 15.32 -5.04
N ASN A 247 18.99 15.12 -4.04
CA ASN A 247 20.43 15.20 -4.25
C ASN A 247 20.87 13.92 -4.95
N ASP A 248 21.43 14.07 -6.17
CA ASP A 248 22.03 12.99 -6.97
C ASP A 248 23.23 12.33 -6.26
#